data_AF-A0A951RBZ7-F1
#
_entry.id   AF-A0A951RBZ7-F1
#
_cell.length_a   1.000
_cell.length_b   1.000
_cell.length_c   1.000
_cell.angle_alpha   90.00
_cell.angle_beta   90.00
_cell.angle_gamma   90.00
#
_symmetry.space_group_name_H-M   'P 1'
#
loop_
_entity.id
_entity.type
_entity.pdbx_description
1 polymer ?
#
loop_
_entity_poly.entity_id
_entity_poly.type
_entity_poly.pdbx_seq_one_letter_code
_entity_poly.pdbx_strand_id
1 'polypeptide(L)' 'MECITVKGDSAIKVYHSLIYLEKKYCNKFFFRCNKSTIVNLTHINYLETKTRKIVLKNNFELKVSESFLKYLRDISKDNI' A
#
# COMPACT_ATOMS: atom_id res chain seq x y z
N MET A 1 -25.51 -12.37 -22.03
CA MET A 1 -24.37 -13.20 -21.60
C MET A 1 -23.64 -12.47 -20.52
N GLU A 2 -23.43 -13.12 -19.39
CA GLU A 2 -22.92 -12.56 -18.15
C GLU A 2 -21.43 -12.20 -18.23
N CYS A 3 -21.04 -11.07 -17.62
CA CYS A 3 -19.65 -10.74 -17.34
C CYS A 3 -19.33 -11.26 -15.94
N ILE A 4 -18.62 -12.39 -15.86
CA ILE A 4 -18.12 -12.96 -14.62
C ILE A 4 -16.72 -12.38 -14.37
N THR A 5 -16.61 -11.37 -13.53
CA THR A 5 -15.33 -10.90 -13.00
C THR A 5 -15.03 -11.61 -11.69
N VAL A 6 -14.20 -12.64 -11.75
CA VAL A 6 -13.52 -13.21 -10.59
C VAL A 6 -12.03 -13.23 -10.90
N LYS A 7 -11.25 -12.27 -10.38
CA LYS A 7 -9.78 -12.37 -10.35
C LYS A 7 -9.19 -11.30 -9.43
N GLY A 8 -9.19 -11.59 -8.14
CA GLY A 8 -8.59 -10.75 -7.10
C GLY A 8 -7.47 -11.41 -6.27
N ASP A 9 -7.17 -12.70 -6.47
CA ASP A 9 -6.36 -13.46 -5.49
C ASP A 9 -4.98 -13.94 -5.98
N SER A 10 -4.66 -13.78 -7.26
CA SER A 10 -3.39 -14.28 -7.81
C SER A 10 -2.34 -13.18 -7.92
N ALA A 11 -1.17 -13.39 -7.32
CA ALA A 11 -0.01 -12.53 -7.50
C ALA A 11 0.45 -12.53 -8.96
N ILE A 12 0.68 -11.33 -9.52
CA ILE A 12 1.19 -11.16 -10.89
C ILE A 12 2.64 -10.65 -10.80
N LYS A 13 3.54 -11.23 -11.59
CA LYS A 13 4.91 -10.72 -11.73
C LYS A 13 4.93 -9.58 -12.74
N VAL A 14 5.53 -8.46 -12.35
CA VAL A 14 5.74 -7.29 -13.21
C VAL A 14 7.24 -7.07 -13.38
N TYR A 15 7.71 -7.03 -14.62
CA TYR A 15 9.15 -6.94 -14.96
C TYR A 15 9.61 -5.48 -15.08
N HIS A 16 9.51 -4.73 -13.99
CA HIS A 16 10.02 -3.36 -13.91
C HIS A 16 10.66 -3.07 -12.56
N SER A 17 11.56 -2.08 -12.52
CA SER A 17 12.13 -1.61 -11.26
C SER A 17 11.09 -0.89 -10.41
N LEU A 18 11.23 -0.98 -9.08
CA LEU A 18 10.36 -0.25 -8.16
C LEU A 18 10.43 1.27 -8.38
N ILE A 19 11.59 1.81 -8.76
CA ILE A 19 11.76 3.24 -9.08
C ILE A 19 10.90 3.63 -10.29
N TYR A 20 10.87 2.79 -11.33
CA TYR A 20 10.01 3.03 -12.49
C TYR A 20 8.54 2.99 -12.10
N LEU A 21 8.12 1.98 -11.35
CA LEU A 21 6.73 1.84 -10.89
C LEU A 21 6.31 2.99 -9.99
N GLU A 22 7.20 3.44 -9.10
CA GLU A 22 6.97 4.59 -8.23
C GLU A 22 6.74 5.87 -9.05
N LYS A 23 7.62 6.18 -10.00
CA LYS A 23 7.45 7.38 -10.86
C LYS A 23 6.18 7.34 -11.71
N LYS A 24 5.76 6.15 -12.14
CA LYS A 24 4.62 5.99 -13.05
C LYS A 24 3.27 5.92 -12.34
N TYR A 25 3.22 5.33 -11.15
CA TYR A 25 1.97 4.98 -10.49
C TYR A 25 1.80 5.58 -9.09
N CYS A 26 2.86 5.99 -8.39
CA CYS A 26 2.69 6.59 -7.08
C CYS A 26 1.98 7.94 -7.19
N ASN A 27 0.97 8.11 -6.35
CA ASN A 27 0.09 9.27 -6.28
C ASN A 27 -0.54 9.29 -4.88
N LYS A 28 -1.68 9.98 -4.71
CA LYS A 28 -2.39 10.03 -3.42
C LYS A 28 -2.91 8.65 -2.93
N PHE A 29 -2.98 7.65 -3.80
CA PHE A 29 -3.46 6.31 -3.49
C PHE A 29 -2.34 5.27 -3.43
N PHE A 30 -1.32 5.37 -4.29
CA PHE A 30 -0.19 4.44 -4.27
C PHE A 30 1.03 5.12 -3.66
N PHE A 31 1.59 4.51 -2.63
CA PHE A 31 2.74 5.06 -1.93
C PHE A 31 3.77 4.00 -1.59
N ARG A 32 5.05 4.38 -1.63
CA ARG A 32 6.15 3.49 -1.28
C ARG A 32 6.32 3.41 0.24
N CYS A 33 5.82 2.32 0.84
CA CYS A 33 5.80 2.17 2.30
C CYS A 33 7.11 1.63 2.89
N ASN A 34 7.97 1.02 2.08
CA ASN A 34 9.34 0.65 2.43
C ASN A 34 10.21 0.54 1.16
N LYS A 35 11.51 0.24 1.32
CA LYS A 35 12.45 0.16 0.19
C LYS A 35 12.07 -0.88 -0.88
N SER A 36 11.26 -1.88 -0.56
CA SER A 36 10.91 -2.99 -1.46
C SER A 36 9.42 -3.07 -1.80
N THR A 37 8.60 -2.13 -1.35
CA THR A 37 7.13 -2.26 -1.41
C THR A 37 6.44 -0.94 -1.71
N ILE A 38 5.55 -0.97 -2.71
CA ILE A 38 4.55 0.06 -2.98
C ILE A 38 3.19 -0.51 -2.59
N VAL A 39 2.40 0.27 -1.87
CA VAL A 39 1.09 -0.14 -1.35
C VAL A 39 0.00 0.81 -1.84
N ASN A 40 -1.18 0.27 -2.10
CA ASN A 40 -2.39 1.06 -2.29
C ASN A 40 -2.99 1.40 -0.92
N LEU A 41 -2.95 2.68 -0.54
CA LEU A 41 -3.46 3.20 0.72
C LEU A 41 -4.96 2.94 0.93
N THR A 42 -5.75 2.88 -0.15
CA THR A 42 -7.20 2.61 -0.08
C THR A 42 -7.55 1.18 0.37
N HIS A 43 -6.55 0.29 0.35
CA HIS A 43 -6.67 -1.12 0.75
C HIS A 43 -6.11 -1.37 2.15
N ILE A 44 -5.62 -0.34 2.85
CA ILE A 44 -5.23 -0.46 4.26
C ILE A 44 -6.51 -0.60 5.09
N ASN A 45 -6.51 -1.58 5.98
CA ASN A 45 -7.55 -1.76 7.00
C ASN A 45 -7.20 -0.95 8.25
N TYR A 46 -6.03 -1.22 8.85
CA TYR A 46 -5.54 -0.46 10.00
C TYR A 46 -4.00 -0.43 10.06
N LEU A 47 -3.49 0.49 10.88
CA LEU A 47 -2.07 0.67 11.16
C LEU A 47 -1.76 0.20 12.59
N GLU A 48 -0.86 -0.77 12.72
CA GLU A 48 -0.30 -1.22 13.99
C GLU A 48 0.97 -0.41 14.30
N THR A 49 0.82 0.67 15.06
CA THR A 49 1.90 1.63 15.30
C THR A 49 3.05 1.06 16.14
N LYS A 50 2.75 0.18 17.12
CA LYS A 50 3.76 -0.43 18.00
C LYS A 50 4.74 -1.32 17.24
N THR A 51 4.23 -2.07 16.26
CA THR A 51 5.05 -3.01 15.47
C THR A 51 5.45 -2.47 14.11
N ARG A 52 5.00 -1.26 13.75
CA ARG A 52 5.28 -0.59 12.47
C ARG A 52 4.82 -1.42 11.28
N LYS A 53 3.58 -1.90 11.37
CA LYS A 53 2.94 -2.70 10.32
C LYS A 53 1.65 -2.05 9.86
N ILE A 54 1.36 -2.15 8.57
CA ILE A 54 0.01 -1.95 8.04
C ILE A 54 -0.61 -3.31 7.77
N VAL A 55 -1.90 -3.42 8.05
CA VAL A 55 -2.70 -4.60 7.73
C VAL A 55 -3.66 -4.23 6.61
N LEU A 56 -3.64 -4.99 5.52
CA LEU A 56 -4.51 -4.78 4.36
C LEU A 56 -5.87 -5.44 4.56
N LYS A 57 -6.87 -5.06 3.75
CA LYS A 57 -8.23 -5.62 3.79
C LYS A 57 -8.31 -7.13 3.59
N ASN A 58 -7.30 -7.74 2.97
CA ASN A 58 -7.17 -9.19 2.81
C ASN A 58 -6.31 -9.85 3.92
N ASN A 59 -6.13 -9.18 5.07
CA ASN A 59 -5.31 -9.62 6.20
C ASN A 59 -3.81 -9.76 5.90
N PHE A 60 -3.33 -9.28 4.75
CA PHE A 60 -1.90 -9.28 4.45
C PHE A 60 -1.19 -8.19 5.27
N GLU A 61 -0.09 -8.56 5.93
CA GLU A 61 0.69 -7.65 6.76
C GLU A 61 1.94 -7.14 6.03
N LEU A 62 2.18 -5.84 6.10
CA LEU A 62 3.39 -5.22 5.55
C LEU A 62 4.11 -4.41 6.64
N LYS A 63 5.40 -4.71 6.84
CA LYS A 63 6.29 -3.83 7.60
C LYS A 63 6.53 -2.54 6.82
N VAL A 64 6.53 -1.41 7.51
CA VAL A 64 6.72 -0.10 6.89
C VAL A 64 7.92 0.63 7.48
N SER A 65 8.47 1.59 6.75
CA SER A 65 9.54 2.45 7.25
C SER A 65 9.02 3.47 8.26
N GLU A 66 9.91 3.96 9.13
CA GLU A 66 9.59 5.03 10.07
C GLU A 66 9.10 6.29 9.36
N SER A 67 9.72 6.62 8.22
CA SER A 67 9.32 7.76 7.38
C SER A 67 7.89 7.63 6.86
N PHE A 68 7.46 6.42 6.53
CA PHE A 68 6.09 6.16 6.07
C PHE A 68 5.07 6.28 7.21
N LEU A 69 5.42 5.85 8.42
CA LEU A 69 4.56 6.05 9.59
C LEU A 69 4.37 7.53 9.89
N LYS A 70 5.44 8.32 9.79
CA LYS A 70 5.37 9.77 9.95
C LYS A 70 4.42 10.38 8.91
N TYR A 71 4.58 9.99 7.64
CA TYR A 71 3.68 10.40 6.56
C TYR A 71 2.20 10.08 6.86
N LEU A 72 1.89 8.86 7.29
CA LEU A 72 0.50 8.49 7.64
C LEU A 72 -0.05 9.30 8.83
N ARG A 73 0.79 9.57 9.83
CA ARG A 73 0.38 10.39 10.98
C ARG A 73 0.09 11.83 10.57
N ASP A 74 0.91 12.41 9.70
CA ASP A 74 0.73 13.78 9.25
C ASP A 74 -0.60 13.92 8.48
N ILE A 75 -0.90 12.99 7.55
CA ILE A 75 -2.18 12.99 6.81
C ILE A 75 -3.38 12.76 7.74
N SER A 76 -3.24 11.95 8.79
CA SER A 76 -4.34 11.72 9.74
C SER A 76 -4.70 12.97 10.54
N LYS A 77 -3.73 13.85 10.80
CA LYS A 77 -3.94 15.11 11.52
C LYS A 77 -4.62 16.17 10.65
N ASP A 78 -4.36 16.14 9.35
CA ASP A 78 -4.96 17.06 8.37
C ASP A 78 -6.44 16.73 8.05
N ASN A 79 -6.99 15.63 8.60
CA ASN A 79 -8.39 15.21 8.41
C ASN A 79 -9.24 15.29 9.70
N ILE A 80 -8.84 16.13 10.67
CA ILE A 80 -9.61 16.44 11.89
C ILE A 80 -9.94 17.94 11.92
#